data_AF-A0A6G3XYP6-F1
#
_entry.id   AF-A0A6G3XYP6-F1
#
_cell.length_a   1.000
_cell.length_b   1.000
_cell.length_c   1.000
_cell.angle_alpha   90.00
_cell.angle_beta   90.00
_cell.angle_gamma   90.00
#
_symmetry.space_group_name_H-M   'P 1'
#
loop_
_entity.id
_entity.type
_entity.pdbx_description
1 polymer ?
#
loop_
_entity_poly.entity_id
_entity_poly.type
_entity_poly.pdbx_seq_one_letter_code
_entity_poly.pdbx_strand_id
1 'polypeptide(L)'
;MTAAHQYGLQLHRAGRHQHAVEVLEKVIEARVRVLGPTDRATLRSRMRFGDALAALAVAHTKGRAHREWTAVREAAVREWGEEDELAQMAAKALGAGTREP
;
A
#
# COMPACT_ATOMS: atom_id res chain seq x y z
N MET A 1 -3.39 -7.47 31.18
CA MET A 1 -1.97 -7.54 30.73
C MET A 1 -1.79 -7.58 29.21
N THR A 2 -2.80 -7.94 28.40
CA THR A 2 -2.68 -8.06 26.92
C THR A 2 -2.73 -6.72 26.18
N ALA A 3 -3.51 -5.74 26.67
CA ALA A 3 -3.69 -4.46 25.97
C ALA A 3 -2.40 -3.64 25.83
N ALA A 4 -1.58 -3.53 26.89
CA ALA A 4 -0.32 -2.79 26.85
C ALA A 4 0.73 -3.45 25.94
N HIS A 5 0.77 -4.79 25.91
CA HIS A 5 1.66 -5.54 25.02
C HIS A 5 1.27 -5.37 23.54
N GLN A 6 -0.02 -5.49 23.23
CA GLN A 6 -0.53 -5.24 21.88
C GLN A 6 -0.32 -3.77 21.47
N TYR A 7 -0.51 -2.83 22.40
CA TYR A 7 -0.30 -1.41 22.14
C TYR A 7 1.18 -1.08 21.86
N GLY A 8 2.11 -1.63 22.64
CA GLY A 8 3.55 -1.50 22.38
C GLY A 8 3.98 -2.11 21.04
N LEU A 9 3.43 -3.27 20.67
CA LEU A 9 3.66 -3.89 19.37
C LEU A 9 3.11 -3.02 18.22
N GLN A 10 1.94 -2.41 18.38
CA GLN A 10 1.36 -1.53 17.37
C GLN A 10 2.17 -0.25 17.21
N LEU A 11 2.65 0.36 18.29
CA LEU A 11 3.54 1.53 18.22
C LEU A 11 4.88 1.19 17.55
N HIS A 12 5.49 0.05 17.90
CA HIS A 12 6.73 -0.40 17.28
C HIS A 12 6.56 -0.67 15.78
N ARG A 13 5.46 -1.32 15.39
CA ARG A 13 5.11 -1.55 13.99
C ARG A 13 4.83 -0.25 13.26
N ALA A 14 4.04 0.66 13.85
CA ALA A 14 3.74 1.97 13.28
C ALA A 14 5.02 2.75 12.98
N GLY A 15 6.00 2.78 13.90
CA GLY A 15 7.29 3.42 13.64
C GLY A 15 8.05 2.82 12.45
N ARG A 16 7.98 1.50 12.25
CA ARG A 16 8.55 0.84 11.06
C ARG A 16 7.76 1.13 9.79
N HIS A 17 6.44 1.26 9.88
CA HIS A 17 5.57 1.59 8.75
C HIS A 17 5.74 3.05 8.31
N GLN A 18 5.93 4.00 9.23
CA GLN A 18 6.22 5.40 8.90
C GLN A 18 7.51 5.51 8.11
N HIS A 19 8.58 4.86 8.59
CA HIS A 19 9.84 4.84 7.87
C HIS A 19 9.73 4.16 6.50
N ALA A 20 8.95 3.07 6.40
CA ALA A 20 8.69 2.42 5.13
C ALA A 20 7.94 3.34 4.14
N VAL A 21 6.97 4.12 4.60
CA VAL A 21 6.25 5.11 3.79
C VAL A 21 7.23 6.14 3.22
N GLU A 22 8.06 6.76 4.05
CA GLU A 22 9.03 7.78 3.61
C GLU A 22 10.03 7.24 2.55
N VAL A 23 10.52 6.02 2.74
CA VAL A 23 11.46 5.38 1.80
C VAL A 23 10.75 5.00 0.51
N LEU A 24 9.56 4.39 0.60
CA LEU A 24 8.80 3.96 -0.57
C LEU A 24 8.36 5.14 -1.43
N GLU A 25 8.00 6.27 -0.83
CA GLU A 25 7.65 7.49 -1.56
C GLU A 25 8.80 7.95 -2.48
N LYS A 26 10.01 8.06 -1.94
CA LYS A 26 11.21 8.42 -2.72
C LYS A 26 11.52 7.39 -3.81
N VAL A 27 11.36 6.10 -3.51
CA VAL A 27 11.59 5.03 -4.49
C VAL A 27 10.55 5.08 -5.62
N ILE A 28 9.29 5.36 -5.30
CA ILE A 28 8.23 5.51 -6.30
C ILE A 28 8.54 6.70 -7.20
N GLU A 29 8.90 7.86 -6.65
CA GLU A 29 9.26 9.04 -7.45
C GLU A 29 10.43 8.75 -8.41
N ALA A 30 11.49 8.12 -7.91
CA ALA A 30 12.64 7.73 -8.72
C ALA A 30 12.24 6.73 -9.82
N ARG A 31 11.45 5.71 -9.48
CA ARG A 31 11.00 4.68 -10.44
C ARG A 31 10.02 5.23 -11.48
N VAL A 32 9.12 6.12 -11.10
CA VAL A 32 8.21 6.80 -12.04
C VAL A 32 9.01 7.61 -13.06
N ARG A 33 10.07 8.31 -12.62
CA ARG A 33 10.93 9.10 -13.53
C ARG A 33 11.77 8.21 -14.47
N VAL A 34 12.26 7.07 -14.01
CA VAL A 34 13.19 6.21 -14.77
C VAL A 34 12.47 5.16 -15.62
N LEU A 35 11.49 4.47 -15.04
CA LEU A 35 10.80 3.32 -15.64
C LEU A 35 9.38 3.66 -16.12
N GLY A 36 8.82 4.75 -15.62
CA GLY A 36 7.44 5.15 -15.91
C GLY A 36 6.44 4.68 -14.84
N PRO A 37 5.23 5.27 -14.84
CA PRO A 37 4.21 5.04 -13.83
C PRO A 37 3.51 3.67 -13.93
N THR A 38 3.53 3.04 -15.10
CA THR A 38 2.88 1.74 -15.36
C THR A 38 3.85 0.55 -15.30
N ASP A 39 5.15 0.80 -15.11
CA ASP A 39 6.13 -0.27 -14.98
C ASP A 39 5.82 -1.19 -13.79
N ARG A 40 6.02 -2.50 -13.96
CA ARG A 40 5.67 -3.51 -12.95
C ARG A 40 6.40 -3.30 -11.62
N ALA A 41 7.65 -2.84 -11.64
CA ALA A 41 8.38 -2.53 -10.41
C ALA A 41 7.83 -1.27 -9.72
N THR A 42 7.40 -0.27 -10.49
CA THR A 42 6.74 0.93 -9.98
C THR A 42 5.40 0.57 -9.31
N LEU A 43 4.55 -0.20 -10.00
CA LEU A 43 3.25 -0.63 -9.46
C LEU A 43 3.40 -1.49 -8.20
N ARG A 44 4.37 -2.40 -8.17
CA ARG A 44 4.69 -3.18 -6.97
C ARG A 44 5.14 -2.30 -5.80
N SER A 45 5.85 -1.21 -6.07
CA SER A 45 6.27 -0.25 -5.03
C SER A 45 5.08 0.50 -4.46
N ARG A 46 4.17 0.95 -5.34
CA ARG A 46 2.91 1.61 -4.96
C ARG A 46 1.99 0.70 -4.14
N MET A 47 1.91 -0.58 -4.49
CA MET A 47 1.18 -1.57 -3.70
C MET A 47 1.69 -1.64 -2.26
N ARG A 48 3.02 -1.74 -2.10
CA ARG A 48 3.67 -1.80 -0.78
C ARG A 48 3.53 -0.50 0.00
N PHE A 49 3.46 0.62 -0.70
CA PHE A 49 3.20 1.92 -0.10
C PHE A 49 1.77 2.02 0.45
N GLY A 50 0.77 1.54 -0.31
CA GLY A 50 -0.60 1.40 0.18
C GLY A 50 -0.70 0.50 1.42
N ASP A 51 -0.01 -0.65 1.42
CA ASP A 51 0.03 -1.57 2.57
C ASP A 51 0.61 -0.89 3.82
N ALA A 52 1.72 -0.16 3.67
CA ALA A 52 2.35 0.57 4.77
C ALA A 52 1.44 1.68 5.31
N LEU A 53 0.75 2.42 4.42
CA LEU A 53 -0.22 3.44 4.80
C LEU A 53 -1.44 2.88 5.54
N ALA A 54 -1.92 1.70 5.15
CA ALA A 54 -3.02 1.02 5.83
C ALA A 54 -2.61 0.50 7.21
N ALA A 55 -1.38 -0.02 7.33
CA ALA A 55 -0.84 -0.51 8.60
C ALA A 55 -0.59 0.60 9.63
N LEU A 56 -0.45 1.86 9.20
CA LEU A 56 -0.42 3.01 10.11
C LEU A 56 -1.76 3.26 10.81
N ALA A 57 -2.88 2.72 10.28
CA ALA A 57 -4.21 2.80 10.87
C ALA A 57 -4.67 4.23 11.27
N VAL A 58 -4.11 5.26 10.63
CA VAL A 58 -4.50 6.65 10.86
C VAL A 58 -5.58 7.03 9.84
N ALA A 59 -6.66 7.68 10.28
CA ALA A 59 -7.82 7.98 9.44
C ALA A 59 -7.46 8.67 8.11
N HIS A 60 -6.47 9.57 8.11
CA HIS A 60 -6.02 10.29 6.92
C HIS A 60 -5.16 9.44 5.96
N THR A 61 -4.49 8.39 6.44
CA THR A 61 -3.66 7.51 5.59
C THR A 61 -4.48 6.45 4.89
N LYS A 62 -5.62 6.03 5.45
CA LYS A 62 -6.53 5.03 4.87
C LYS A 62 -7.06 5.45 3.48
N GLY A 63 -7.45 6.72 3.33
CA GLY A 63 -7.88 7.27 2.03
C GLY A 63 -6.76 7.41 1.00
N ARG A 64 -5.51 7.57 1.46
CA ARG A 64 -4.32 7.56 0.59
C ARG A 64 -3.99 6.13 0.14
N ALA A 65 -4.00 5.17 1.06
CA ALA A 65 -3.79 3.74 0.76
C ALA A 65 -4.79 3.24 -0.30
N HIS A 66 -6.08 3.56 -0.12
CA HIS A 66 -7.12 3.18 -1.07
C HIS A 66 -6.86 3.72 -2.48
N ARG A 67 -6.45 5.00 -2.60
CA ARG A 67 -6.10 5.60 -3.90
C ARG A 67 -4.93 4.88 -4.58
N GLU A 68 -3.90 4.52 -3.81
CA GLU A 68 -2.73 3.81 -4.35
C GLU A 68 -3.12 2.41 -4.85
N TRP A 69 -3.91 1.66 -4.08
CA TRP A 69 -4.39 0.34 -4.52
C TRP A 69 -5.30 0.43 -5.74
N THR A 70 -6.20 1.41 -5.81
CA THR A 70 -7.04 1.63 -7.00
C THR A 70 -6.18 1.91 -8.23
N ALA A 71 -5.19 2.80 -8.12
CA ALA A 71 -4.29 3.11 -9.22
C ALA A 71 -3.47 1.89 -9.67
N VAL A 72 -2.99 1.08 -8.72
CA VAL A 72 -2.27 -0.17 -9.03
C VAL A 72 -3.18 -1.17 -9.74
N ARG A 73 -4.41 -1.36 -9.26
CA ARG A 73 -5.38 -2.26 -9.89
C ARG A 73 -5.70 -1.80 -11.31
N GLU A 74 -6.04 -0.55 -11.50
CA GLU A 74 -6.40 -0.01 -12.82
C GLU A 74 -5.23 -0.12 -13.82
N ALA A 75 -4.01 0.15 -13.37
CA ALA A 75 -2.83 -0.01 -14.22
C ALA A 75 -2.54 -1.49 -14.54
N ALA A 76 -2.58 -2.38 -13.54
CA ALA A 76 -2.32 -3.81 -13.74
C ALA A 76 -3.38 -4.47 -14.63
N VAL A 77 -4.67 -4.13 -14.46
CA VAL A 77 -5.76 -4.63 -15.31
C VAL A 77 -5.59 -4.18 -16.75
N ARG A 78 -5.17 -2.92 -16.98
CA ARG A 78 -4.97 -2.37 -18.33
C ARG A 78 -3.80 -3.04 -19.06
N GLU A 79 -2.70 -3.30 -18.36
CA GLU A 79 -1.47 -3.81 -18.96
C GLU A 79 -1.44 -5.36 -19.04
N TRP A 80 -2.00 -6.06 -18.04
CA TRP A 80 -1.87 -7.51 -17.89
C TRP A 80 -3.19 -8.26 -17.65
N GLY A 81 -4.33 -7.55 -17.58
CA GLY A 81 -5.65 -8.16 -17.37
C GLY A 81 -6.02 -8.37 -15.90
N GLU A 82 -7.28 -8.77 -15.67
CA GLU A 82 -7.86 -8.89 -14.32
C GLU A 82 -7.28 -10.05 -13.50
N GLU A 83 -6.75 -11.07 -14.17
CA GLU A 83 -6.17 -12.24 -13.52
C GLU A 83 -4.73 -12.02 -13.03
N ASP A 84 -4.08 -10.91 -13.40
CA ASP A 84 -2.73 -10.60 -12.95
C ASP A 84 -2.64 -10.52 -11.42
N GLU A 85 -1.53 -11.03 -10.87
CA GLU A 85 -1.27 -11.07 -9.43
C GLU A 85 -1.39 -9.68 -8.78
N LEU A 86 -0.85 -8.62 -9.40
CA LEU A 86 -0.93 -7.27 -8.83
C LEU A 86 -2.36 -6.72 -8.86
N ALA A 87 -3.11 -7.03 -9.92
CA ALA A 87 -4.52 -6.65 -10.02
C ALA A 87 -5.36 -7.30 -8.91
N GLN A 88 -5.18 -8.61 -8.69
CA GLN A 88 -5.88 -9.34 -7.64
C GLN A 88 -5.45 -8.91 -6.22
N MET A 89 -4.15 -8.68 -6.00
CA MET A 89 -3.63 -8.19 -4.72
C MET A 89 -4.22 -6.84 -4.36
N ALA A 90 -4.24 -5.90 -5.31
CA ALA A 90 -4.82 -4.59 -5.11
C ALA A 90 -6.33 -4.67 -4.86
N ALA A 91 -7.07 -5.50 -5.62
CA ALA A 91 -8.50 -5.74 -5.39
C ALA A 91 -8.78 -6.30 -3.99
N LYS A 92 -7.97 -7.24 -3.53
CA LYS A 92 -8.08 -7.81 -2.18
C LYS A 92 -7.83 -6.76 -1.10
N ALA A 93 -6.82 -5.90 -1.27
CA ALA A 93 -6.52 -4.84 -0.31
C ALA A 93 -7.63 -3.79 -0.21
N LEU A 94 -8.25 -3.44 -1.35
CA LEU A 94 -9.45 -2.58 -1.39
C LEU A 94 -10.63 -3.19 -0.62
N GLY A 95 -10.84 -4.51 -0.73
CA GLY A 95 -11.88 -5.24 0.01
C GLY A 95 -11.56 -5.53 1.47
N ALA A 96 -10.30 -5.46 1.89
CA ALA A 96 -9.91 -5.62 3.29
C ALA A 96 -10.16 -4.34 4.10
N GLY A 97 -10.07 -3.16 3.49
CA GLY A 97 -10.31 -1.88 4.17
C GLY A 97 -11.78 -1.59 4.53
N THR A 98 -12.73 -2.33 3.94
CA THR A 98 -14.18 -2.23 4.19
C THR A 98 -14.69 -3.19 5.26
N ARG A 99 -13.88 -4.17 5.68
CA ARG A 99 -14.15 -4.97 6.89
C ARG A 99 -13.58 -4.23 8.10
N GLU A 100 -14.30 -3.23 8.57
CA GLU A 100 -14.19 -2.84 9.98
C GLU A 100 -15.25 -3.65 10.77
N PRO A 101 -14.90 -4.25 11.93
CA PRO A 101 -15.88 -4.87 12.81
C PRO A 101 -16.82 -3.84 13.45
#